data_AF-A0A3S0CVE0-F1
#
_entry.id   AF-A0A3S0CVE0-F1
#
_cell.length_a   1.000
_cell.length_b   1.000
_cell.length_c   1.000
_cell.angle_alpha   90.00
_cell.angle_beta   90.00
_cell.angle_gamma   90.00
#
_symmetry.space_group_name_H-M   'P 1'
#
loop_
_entity.id
_entity.type
_entity.pdbx_description
1 polymer ?
#
loop_
_entity_poly.entity_id
_entity_poly.type
_entity_poly.pdbx_seq_one_letter_code
_entity_poly.pdbx_strand_id
1 'polypeptide(L)'
;MAKPKPDHFEATAALISNAVGTARVFGENPRITRLVASSIGRFAAELDNMPEAVPAGAQLIRYALAQISEQDALFVPKLHASLEELAR
;
A
#
# COMPACT_ATOMS: atom_id res chain seq x y z
N MET A 1 -25.07 -14.42 -0.04
CA MET A 1 -24.70 -13.06 -0.47
C MET A 1 -23.18 -12.97 -0.42
N ALA A 2 -22.51 -12.78 -1.55
CA ALA A 2 -21.06 -12.58 -1.57
C ALA A 2 -20.74 -11.22 -0.92
N LYS A 3 -19.74 -11.15 -0.04
CA LYS A 3 -19.27 -9.87 0.49
C LYS A 3 -18.83 -9.00 -0.69
N PRO A 4 -19.18 -7.70 -0.73
CA PRO A 4 -18.61 -6.79 -1.73
C PRO A 4 -17.07 -6.87 -1.64
N LYS A 5 -16.41 -6.95 -2.80
CA LYS A 5 -14.95 -6.91 -2.86
C LYS A 5 -14.52 -5.57 -2.23
N PRO A 6 -13.63 -5.56 -1.22
CA PRO A 6 -13.19 -4.31 -0.61
C PRO A 6 -12.56 -3.41 -1.67
N ASP A 7 -12.82 -2.11 -1.55
CA ASP A 7 -12.20 -1.10 -2.40
C ASP A 7 -10.68 -1.20 -2.26
N HIS A 8 -9.96 -1.21 -3.39
CA HIS A 8 -8.50 -1.27 -3.41
C HIS A 8 -7.86 -0.12 -2.62
N PHE A 9 -8.47 1.07 -2.60
CA PHE A 9 -8.02 2.21 -1.80
C PHE A 9 -8.22 1.98 -0.30
N GLU A 10 -9.38 1.46 0.10
CA GLU A 10 -9.66 1.14 1.51
C GLU A 10 -8.73 0.03 2.02
N ALA A 11 -8.57 -1.04 1.23
CA ALA A 11 -7.65 -2.14 1.55
C ALA A 11 -6.20 -1.65 1.68
N THR A 12 -5.77 -0.74 0.81
CA THR A 12 -4.44 -0.13 0.84
C THR A 12 -4.23 0.68 2.13
N ALA A 13 -5.19 1.54 2.49
CA ALA A 13 -5.10 2.32 3.73
C ALA A 13 -5.00 1.41 4.97
N ALA A 14 -5.81 0.35 5.02
CA ALA A 14 -5.78 -0.61 6.12
C ALA A 14 -4.43 -1.36 6.22
N LEU A 15 -3.85 -1.78 5.09
CA LEU A 15 -2.54 -2.44 5.05
C LEU A 15 -1.43 -1.50 5.55
N ILE A 16 -1.42 -0.24 5.10
CA ILE A 16 -0.43 0.75 5.52
C ILE A 16 -0.57 1.06 7.02
N SER A 17 -1.77 1.36 7.48
CA SER A 17 -2.05 1.64 8.89
C SER A 17 -1.58 0.49 9.80
N ASN A 18 -1.84 -0.76 9.41
CA ASN A 18 -1.44 -1.94 10.18
C ASN A 18 0.09 -2.14 10.16
N ALA A 19 0.75 -1.91 9.02
CA ALA A 19 2.20 -2.01 8.92
C ALA A 19 2.90 -0.98 9.80
N VAL A 20 2.46 0.28 9.74
CA VAL A 20 2.95 1.38 10.59
C VAL A 20 2.70 1.09 12.06
N GLY A 21 1.47 0.72 12.42
CA GLY A 21 1.11 0.39 13.81
C GLY A 21 1.94 -0.76 14.39
N THR A 22 2.19 -1.80 13.58
CA THR A 22 3.04 -2.93 13.98
C THR A 22 4.49 -2.49 14.14
N ALA A 23 5.02 -1.71 13.20
CA ALA A 23 6.42 -1.27 13.21
C ALA A 23 6.73 -0.30 14.35
N ARG A 24 5.76 0.53 14.77
CA ARG A 24 5.90 1.39 15.96
C ARG A 24 6.13 0.61 17.25
N VAL A 25 5.60 -0.61 17.35
CA VAL A 25 5.73 -1.45 18.56
C VAL A 25 6.89 -2.43 18.47
N PHE A 26 7.08 -3.08 17.32
CA PHE A 26 8.01 -4.20 17.17
C PHE A 26 9.20 -3.90 16.25
N GLY A 27 9.26 -2.69 15.68
CA GLY A 27 10.16 -2.37 14.58
C GLY A 27 9.68 -2.92 13.23
N GLU A 28 10.25 -2.41 12.15
CA GLU A 28 9.87 -2.82 10.80
C GLU A 28 10.17 -4.30 10.53
N ASN A 29 9.13 -5.08 10.23
CA ASN A 29 9.27 -6.50 9.90
C ASN A 29 9.38 -6.71 8.38
N PRO A 30 10.49 -7.27 7.86
CA PRO A 30 10.71 -7.45 6.43
C PRO A 30 9.62 -8.29 5.72
N ARG A 31 9.00 -9.24 6.42
CA ARG A 31 7.93 -10.07 5.85
C ARG A 31 6.64 -9.27 5.67
N ILE A 32 6.31 -8.42 6.63
CA ILE A 32 5.15 -7.52 6.56
C ILE A 32 5.38 -6.49 5.47
N THR A 33 6.55 -5.86 5.45
CA THR A 33 6.94 -4.91 4.39
C THR A 33 6.75 -5.51 3.00
N ARG A 34 7.31 -6.70 2.76
CA ARG A 34 7.18 -7.40 1.47
C ARG A 34 5.72 -7.72 1.14
N LEU A 35 4.96 -8.24 2.11
CA LEU A 35 3.55 -8.57 1.93
C LEU A 35 2.74 -7.34 1.51
N VAL A 36 2.92 -6.22 2.20
CA VAL A 36 2.19 -4.97 1.94
C VAL A 36 2.56 -4.40 0.58
N ALA A 37 3.86 -4.26 0.29
CA ALA A 37 4.32 -3.75 -1.00
C ALA A 37 3.84 -4.62 -2.18
N SER A 38 3.93 -5.95 -2.06
CA SER A 38 3.43 -6.87 -3.10
C SER A 38 1.91 -6.83 -3.27
N SER A 39 1.16 -6.64 -2.17
CA SER A 39 -0.31 -6.54 -2.23
C SER A 39 -0.74 -5.26 -2.92
N ILE A 40 -0.11 -4.12 -2.58
CA ILE A 40 -0.39 -2.82 -3.21
C ILE A 40 0.00 -2.84 -4.68
N GLY A 41 1.16 -3.40 -5.04
CA GLY A 41 1.55 -3.57 -6.44
C GLY A 41 0.55 -4.42 -7.23
N ARG A 42 0.00 -5.48 -6.63
CA ARG A 42 -1.06 -6.28 -7.24
C ARG A 42 -2.36 -5.50 -7.41
N PHE A 43 -2.79 -4.75 -6.40
CA PHE A 43 -3.99 -3.91 -6.48
C PHE A 43 -3.86 -2.85 -7.56
N ALA A 44 -2.67 -2.23 -7.69
CA ALA A 44 -2.39 -1.27 -8.74
C ALA A 44 -2.52 -1.92 -10.12
N ALA A 45 -1.92 -3.09 -10.32
CA ALA A 45 -2.06 -3.85 -11.57
C ALA A 45 -3.51 -4.30 -11.83
N GLU A 46 -4.27 -4.69 -10.81
CA GLU A 46 -5.70 -5.03 -10.96
C GLU A 46 -6.50 -3.81 -11.44
N LEU A 47 -6.24 -2.62 -10.89
CA LEU A 47 -6.87 -1.36 -11.31
C LEU A 47 -6.51 -0.96 -12.74
N ASP A 48 -5.24 -1.07 -13.13
CA ASP A 48 -4.79 -0.72 -14.48
C ASP A 48 -5.38 -1.63 -15.57
N ASN A 49 -5.80 -2.85 -15.20
CA ASN A 49 -6.43 -3.81 -16.11
C ASN A 49 -7.96 -3.71 -16.15
N MET A 50 -8.58 -2.77 -15.43
CA MET A 50 -10.04 -2.61 -15.46
C MET A 50 -10.52 -1.97 -16.78
N PRO A 51 -11.66 -2.41 -17.35
CA PRO A 51 -12.11 -1.97 -18.69
C PRO A 51 -12.60 -0.51 -18.76
N GLU A 52 -12.91 0.09 -17.61
CA GLU A 52 -13.53 1.41 -17.51
C GLU A 52 -12.58 2.40 -16.81
N ALA A 53 -11.92 3.22 -17.63
CA ALA A 53 -11.17 4.43 -17.30
C ALA A 53 -9.74 4.31 -16.74
N VAL A 54 -8.91 5.27 -17.21
CA VAL A 54 -7.61 5.80 -16.74
C VAL A 54 -6.76 4.86 -15.87
N PRO A 55 -5.47 4.62 -16.21
CA PRO A 55 -4.57 3.83 -15.36
C PRO A 55 -4.51 4.38 -13.93
N ALA A 56 -5.27 3.73 -13.05
CA ALA A 56 -5.51 4.14 -11.67
C ALA A 56 -4.52 3.48 -10.70
N GLY A 57 -3.70 2.53 -11.17
CA GLY A 57 -2.67 1.89 -10.38
C GLY A 57 -1.64 2.89 -9.85
N ALA A 58 -1.18 3.81 -10.70
CA ALA A 58 -0.30 4.90 -10.28
C ALA A 58 -0.95 5.83 -9.24
N GLN A 59 -2.28 6.04 -9.33
CA GLN A 59 -3.01 6.82 -8.34
C GLN A 59 -3.09 6.08 -6.99
N LEU A 60 -3.28 4.76 -7.00
CA LEU A 60 -3.29 3.94 -5.80
C LEU A 60 -1.93 3.97 -5.09
N ILE A 61 -0.82 3.88 -5.84
CA ILE A 61 0.53 3.91 -5.26
C ILE A 61 0.82 5.28 -4.64
N ARG A 62 0.45 6.38 -5.31
CA ARG A 62 0.53 7.74 -4.73
C ARG A 62 -0.33 7.89 -3.50
N TYR A 63 -1.53 7.31 -3.50
CA TYR A 63 -2.39 7.28 -2.33
C TYR A 63 -1.73 6.50 -1.17
N ALA A 64 -1.13 5.35 -1.43
CA ALA A 64 -0.41 4.57 -0.42
C ALA A 64 0.73 5.37 0.22
N LEU A 65 1.53 6.08 -0.58
CA LEU A 65 2.58 6.98 -0.08
C LEU A 65 2.00 8.10 0.79
N ALA A 66 0.88 8.70 0.37
CA ALA A 66 0.21 9.75 1.15
C ALA A 66 -0.38 9.26 2.49
N GLN A 67 -0.57 7.95 2.67
CA GLN A 67 -0.98 7.37 3.96
C GLN A 67 0.17 7.22 4.96
N ILE A 68 1.43 7.42 4.53
CA ILE A 68 2.60 7.38 5.41
C ILE A 68 3.03 8.83 5.68
N SER A 69 2.86 9.29 6.92
CA SER A 69 3.40 10.60 7.33
C SER A 69 4.93 10.58 7.38
N GLU A 70 5.58 11.75 7.36
CA GLU A 70 7.05 11.85 7.52
C GLU A 70 7.54 11.18 8.82
N GLN A 71 6.75 11.27 9.89
CA GLN A 71 7.05 10.63 11.17
C GLN A 71 6.88 9.11 11.09
N ASP A 72 5.87 8.63 10.37
CA ASP A 72 5.63 7.20 10.16
C ASP A 72 6.68 6.55 9.28
N ALA A 73 7.21 7.27 8.30
CA ALA A 73 8.28 6.81 7.43
C ALA A 73 9.55 6.41 8.22
N LEU A 74 9.79 7.03 9.40
CA LEU A 74 10.88 6.65 10.29
C LEU A 74 10.72 5.25 10.88
N PHE A 75 9.49 4.76 11.04
CA PHE A 75 9.20 3.43 11.56
C PHE A 75 9.13 2.36 10.47
N VAL A 76 8.81 2.73 9.23
CA VAL A 76 8.68 1.81 8.08
C VAL A 76 9.53 2.23 6.87
N PRO A 77 10.84 2.49 7.03
CA PRO A 77 11.67 3.07 5.98
C PRO A 77 11.77 2.17 4.73
N LYS A 78 11.80 0.84 4.89
CA LYS A 78 11.90 -0.07 3.74
C LYS A 78 10.58 -0.16 2.98
N LEU A 79 9.45 -0.13 3.69
CA LEU A 79 8.13 -0.08 3.06
C LEU A 79 7.96 1.21 2.28
N HIS A 80 8.33 2.36 2.86
CA HIS A 80 8.29 3.64 2.15
C HIS A 80 9.13 3.59 0.87
N ALA A 81 10.38 3.13 0.96
CA ALA A 81 11.25 2.96 -0.21
C ALA A 81 10.68 2.01 -1.26
N SER A 82 10.09 0.87 -0.87
CA SER A 82 9.44 -0.04 -1.83
C SER A 82 8.24 0.58 -2.52
N LEU A 83 7.47 1.44 -1.85
CA LEU A 83 6.36 2.16 -2.47
C LEU A 83 6.85 3.26 -3.41
N GLU A 84 7.94 3.95 -3.07
CA GLU A 84 8.61 4.89 -3.98
C GLU A 84 9.15 4.19 -5.23
N GLU A 85 9.71 2.97 -5.09
CA GLU A 85 10.14 2.15 -6.23
C GLU A 85 8.98 1.77 -7.13
N LEU A 86 7.83 1.40 -6.57
CA LEU A 86 6.61 1.12 -7.34
C LEU A 86 6.05 2.36 -8.04
N ALA A 87 6.32 3.56 -7.53
CA ALA A 87 5.83 4.82 -8.09
C ALA A 87 6.66 5.33 -9.27
N ARG A 88 7.80 4.70 -9.58
CA ARG A 88 8.69 5.02 -10.71
C ARG A 88 8.25 4.32 -11.98
#